data_AF-H3D0C9-F1
#
_entry.id   AF-H3D0C9-F1
#
_cell.length_a   1.000
_cell.length_b   1.000
_cell.length_c   1.000
_cell.angle_alpha   90.00
_cell.angle_beta   90.00
_cell.angle_gamma   90.00
#
_symmetry.space_group_name_H-M   'P 1'
#
loop_
_entity.id
_entity.type
_entity.pdbx_description
1 polymer ?
#
loop_
_entity_poly.entity_id
_entity_poly.type
_entity_poly.pdbx_seq_one_letter_code
_entity_poly.pdbx_strand_id
1 'polypeptide(L)'
;PAFSKGIPEAGVPPREKMANKMEFIFSMAGEIIGLGNIWFPYLCFRNGGIAGVFLIPYFVFLFFCGIPLFFLETALGQYTSEGGVTAWRKICPMFQGIGVASQVIVTYLNIYYIVVLAWAIFYLFNAFKSPLPWSTCDNTWNTKLCLAGINILDHPHLYQANTNSPEEEFWINRVLRLSDEMSMTALHWDLALCLLLAWVMCYFCIWKGIKSTGKVVYFTATFPYLLLFIIFIRGVTLPGAGEGVRFYLTPDFSKLADPNSPQVWADAGTQVFFSYAVCQGVLTSLGSYNKYNNNCYRDCLALCFLNSFTSIFAGFAVFSVLGFMAHGLDLSLPDVAVSGGPGLAFIAYPKALSMLPGSSFWAVLFFLMILFLGLDTQFVCVESLATSITDLFPRQLRKPGARELLVLAITIVCFLLGLPLVTQGGLYVFKLFDYYSASGMCLLYLVFFETVSISWFYGAERFYKNIEDMIGYRPCIWWKLCWMFFTPLICLGVFTFSAIEMTPLTLGKYVYPLWGQVIGWFMALSSMLLIPGYAIYMFCTTGGSIKQRWRKMTTAQED
;
A
#
# COMPACT_ATOMS: atom_id res chain seq x y z
N PRO A 1 33.81 -18.97 2.24
CA PRO A 1 33.24 -20.04 3.08
C PRO A 1 31.75 -20.17 2.76
N ALA A 2 31.43 -21.14 1.90
CA ALA A 2 30.07 -21.41 1.47
C ALA A 2 29.20 -21.74 2.69
N PHE A 3 28.05 -21.07 2.82
CA PHE A 3 26.97 -21.56 3.67
C PHE A 3 26.71 -23.02 3.24
N SER A 4 27.10 -23.96 4.09
CA SER A 4 26.66 -25.35 3.93
C SER A 4 25.14 -25.30 3.91
N LYS A 5 24.55 -25.80 2.81
CA LYS A 5 23.12 -26.12 2.75
C LYS A 5 22.78 -26.83 4.05
N GLY A 6 22.00 -26.18 4.92
CA GLY A 6 21.48 -26.82 6.12
C GLY A 6 20.89 -28.16 5.70
N ILE A 7 21.32 -29.24 6.37
CA ILE A 7 20.75 -30.56 6.16
C ILE A 7 19.25 -30.37 6.39
N PRO A 8 18.38 -30.64 5.40
CA PRO A 8 16.95 -30.47 5.61
C PRO A 8 16.56 -31.30 6.83
N GLU A 9 15.91 -30.67 7.82
CA GLU A 9 15.37 -31.40 8.97
C GLU A 9 14.63 -32.64 8.45
N ALA A 10 15.04 -33.82 8.91
CA ALA A 10 14.50 -35.08 8.42
C ALA A 10 12.96 -35.06 8.49
N GLY A 11 12.31 -35.13 7.33
CA GLY A 11 10.84 -35.13 7.22
C GLY A 11 10.18 -33.77 6.88
N VAL A 12 10.93 -32.69 6.67
CA VAL A 12 10.37 -31.40 6.22
C VAL A 12 10.55 -31.22 4.72
N PRO A 13 9.47 -31.04 3.93
CA PRO A 13 9.57 -30.75 2.50
C PRO A 13 10.39 -29.48 2.23
N PRO A 14 11.24 -29.48 1.17
CA PRO A 14 12.00 -28.29 0.80
C PRO A 14 11.05 -27.15 0.40
N ARG A 15 11.49 -25.91 0.66
CA ARG A 15 10.72 -24.71 0.26
C ARG A 15 10.53 -24.69 -1.26
N GLU A 16 9.33 -24.35 -1.69
CA GLU A 16 9.08 -24.10 -3.11
C GLU A 16 9.87 -22.89 -3.61
N LYS A 17 10.14 -22.85 -4.92
CA LYS A 17 10.82 -21.74 -5.59
C LYS A 17 9.97 -21.29 -6.77
N MET A 18 10.07 -20.03 -7.13
CA MET A 18 9.42 -19.48 -8.33
C MET A 18 9.83 -20.30 -9.57
N ALA A 19 8.88 -20.60 -10.47
CA ALA A 19 9.17 -21.47 -11.61
C ALA A 19 10.11 -20.77 -12.59
N ASN A 20 9.91 -19.46 -12.76
CA ASN A 20 10.76 -18.63 -13.62
C ASN A 20 10.94 -17.22 -13.04
N LYS A 21 11.86 -16.45 -13.64
CA LYS A 21 12.19 -15.10 -13.21
C LYS A 21 11.04 -14.10 -13.44
N MET A 22 10.26 -14.29 -14.50
CA MET A 22 9.16 -13.37 -14.84
C MET A 22 8.03 -13.46 -13.83
N GLU A 23 7.73 -14.64 -13.27
CA GLU A 23 6.77 -14.79 -12.16
C GLU A 23 7.17 -13.94 -10.96
N PHE A 24 8.47 -13.90 -10.61
CA PHE A 24 8.97 -13.05 -9.54
C PHE A 24 8.82 -11.56 -9.88
N ILE A 25 9.25 -11.15 -11.09
CA ILE A 25 9.17 -9.75 -11.52
C ILE A 25 7.71 -9.27 -11.58
N PHE A 26 6.78 -10.05 -12.12
CA PHE A 26 5.37 -9.68 -12.17
C PHE A 26 4.70 -9.72 -10.81
N SER A 27 5.07 -10.66 -9.92
CA SER A 27 4.55 -10.66 -8.54
C SER A 27 5.01 -9.43 -7.77
N MET A 28 6.28 -9.04 -7.93
CA MET A 28 6.81 -7.81 -7.34
C MET A 28 6.19 -6.56 -7.96
N ALA A 29 6.00 -6.54 -9.28
CA ALA A 29 5.35 -5.44 -9.97
C ALA A 29 3.90 -5.27 -9.49
N GLY A 30 3.11 -6.35 -9.43
CA GLY A 30 1.73 -6.30 -8.94
C GLY A 30 1.61 -5.83 -7.49
N GLU A 31 2.61 -6.11 -6.64
CA GLU A 31 2.65 -5.58 -5.28
C GLU A 31 2.90 -4.08 -5.25
N ILE A 32 3.99 -3.63 -5.89
CA ILE A 32 4.43 -2.23 -5.79
C ILE A 32 3.54 -1.27 -6.60
N ILE A 33 2.92 -1.77 -7.67
CA ILE A 33 1.99 -1.03 -8.51
C ILE A 33 0.58 -1.35 -8.04
N GLY A 34 0.09 -0.55 -7.12
CA GLY A 34 -1.23 -0.71 -6.52
C GLY A 34 -2.06 0.56 -6.60
N LEU A 35 -3.01 0.65 -5.68
CA LEU A 35 -3.85 1.84 -5.53
C LEU A 35 -3.00 3.07 -5.19
N GLY A 36 -1.90 2.93 -4.44
CA GLY A 36 -1.01 4.06 -4.14
C GLY A 36 -0.54 4.85 -5.37
N ASN A 37 -0.37 4.21 -6.54
CA ASN A 37 0.06 4.85 -7.77
C ASN A 37 -1.04 5.67 -8.45
N ILE A 38 -2.32 5.26 -8.33
CA ILE A 38 -3.45 6.03 -8.85
C ILE A 38 -3.74 7.25 -7.95
N TRP A 39 -3.39 7.19 -6.66
CA TRP A 39 -3.61 8.25 -5.68
C TRP A 39 -2.43 9.23 -5.61
N PHE A 40 -1.24 8.82 -6.06
CA PHE A 40 -0.05 9.67 -6.21
C PHE A 40 -0.34 11.05 -6.82
N PRO A 41 -1.14 11.18 -7.89
CA PRO A 41 -1.43 12.47 -8.52
C PRO A 41 -2.18 13.42 -7.59
N TYR A 42 -3.04 12.90 -6.70
CA TYR A 42 -3.69 13.70 -5.68
C TYR A 42 -2.69 14.18 -4.61
N LEU A 43 -1.67 13.39 -4.26
CA LEU A 43 -0.60 13.86 -3.36
C LEU A 43 0.21 14.99 -3.99
N CYS A 44 0.52 14.89 -5.29
CA CYS A 44 1.10 16.00 -6.04
C CYS A 44 0.19 17.24 -6.03
N PHE A 45 -1.13 17.04 -6.18
CA PHE A 45 -2.12 18.12 -6.11
C PHE A 45 -2.16 18.80 -4.73
N ARG A 46 -2.31 18.02 -3.66
CA ARG A 46 -2.48 18.56 -2.30
C ARG A 46 -1.24 19.30 -1.82
N ASN A 47 -0.06 18.77 -2.14
CA ASN A 47 1.22 19.29 -1.65
C ASN A 47 1.84 20.33 -2.58
N GLY A 48 0.98 21.17 -3.19
CA GLY A 48 1.40 22.27 -4.04
C GLY A 48 1.11 22.07 -5.52
N GLY A 49 0.05 21.35 -5.89
CA GLY A 49 -0.51 21.30 -7.24
C GLY A 49 0.29 20.55 -8.31
N ILE A 50 1.58 20.28 -8.06
CA ILE A 50 2.55 20.23 -9.15
C ILE A 50 3.56 19.10 -8.93
N ALA A 51 3.63 18.17 -9.89
CA ALA A 51 4.64 17.13 -9.96
C ALA A 51 6.05 17.70 -9.75
N GLY A 52 6.41 18.80 -10.40
CA GLY A 52 7.76 19.38 -10.33
C GLY A 52 8.30 19.64 -8.92
N VAL A 53 7.44 20.01 -7.96
CA VAL A 53 7.87 20.36 -6.60
C VAL A 53 7.79 19.18 -5.64
N PHE A 54 6.69 18.42 -5.65
CA PHE A 54 6.56 17.20 -4.85
C PHE A 54 7.54 16.10 -5.27
N LEU A 55 7.94 16.07 -6.55
CA LEU A 55 8.92 15.12 -7.04
C LEU A 55 10.31 15.31 -6.40
N ILE A 56 10.66 16.51 -5.91
CA ILE A 56 11.95 16.75 -5.24
C ILE A 56 12.05 15.91 -3.95
N PRO A 57 11.19 16.08 -2.93
CA PRO A 57 11.24 15.25 -1.74
C PRO A 57 10.96 13.77 -2.08
N TYR A 58 10.07 13.47 -3.02
CA TYR A 58 9.84 12.09 -3.48
C TYR A 58 11.13 11.42 -3.99
N PHE A 59 11.91 12.10 -4.85
CA PHE A 59 13.17 11.56 -5.36
C PHE A 59 14.25 11.46 -4.26
N VAL A 60 14.26 12.37 -3.29
CA VAL A 60 15.14 12.23 -2.11
C VAL A 60 14.79 10.95 -1.35
N PHE A 61 13.53 10.74 -0.98
CA PHE A 61 13.13 9.49 -0.32
C PHE A 61 13.38 8.26 -1.19
N LEU A 62 13.14 8.35 -2.50
CA LEU A 62 13.39 7.27 -3.45
C LEU A 62 14.85 6.79 -3.41
N PHE A 63 15.81 7.70 -3.62
CA PHE A 63 17.21 7.34 -3.78
C PHE A 63 17.93 7.10 -2.45
N PHE A 64 17.49 7.76 -1.38
CA PHE A 64 18.15 7.66 -0.07
C PHE A 64 17.48 6.65 0.88
N CYS A 65 16.22 6.28 0.66
CA CYS A 65 15.49 5.35 1.54
C CYS A 65 14.80 4.22 0.77
N GLY A 66 13.93 4.52 -0.19
CA GLY A 66 13.09 3.54 -0.90
C GLY A 66 13.88 2.45 -1.62
N ILE A 67 14.70 2.81 -2.61
CA ILE A 67 15.52 1.82 -3.37
C ILE A 67 16.48 1.05 -2.46
N PRO A 68 17.24 1.70 -1.54
CA PRO A 68 18.09 0.99 -0.60
C PRO A 68 17.32 -0.07 0.21
N LEU A 69 16.15 0.27 0.75
CA LEU A 69 15.36 -0.63 1.59
C LEU A 69 14.73 -1.76 0.79
N PHE A 70 14.16 -1.44 -0.37
CA PHE A 70 13.60 -2.43 -1.28
C PHE A 70 14.63 -3.50 -1.65
N PHE A 71 15.86 -3.06 -1.94
CA PHE A 71 16.97 -3.94 -2.21
C PHE A 71 17.41 -4.74 -0.97
N LEU A 72 17.47 -4.11 0.20
CA LEU A 72 17.84 -4.76 1.46
C LEU A 72 16.90 -5.91 1.80
N GLU A 73 15.59 -5.69 1.80
CA GLU A 73 14.59 -6.73 2.13
C GLU A 73 14.58 -7.86 1.11
N THR A 74 14.62 -7.52 -0.18
CA THR A 74 14.63 -8.52 -1.24
C THR A 74 15.89 -9.39 -1.15
N ALA A 75 17.05 -8.79 -0.90
CA ALA A 75 18.31 -9.50 -0.71
C ALA A 75 18.30 -10.34 0.58
N LEU A 76 17.75 -9.81 1.68
CA LEU A 76 17.59 -10.52 2.95
C LEU A 76 16.74 -11.79 2.78
N GLY A 77 15.59 -11.66 2.11
CA GLY A 77 14.73 -12.78 1.77
C GLY A 77 15.43 -13.81 0.90
N GLN A 78 16.06 -13.39 -0.19
CA GLN A 78 16.77 -14.29 -1.11
C GLN A 78 17.93 -15.03 -0.43
N TYR A 79 18.71 -14.32 0.39
CA TYR A 79 19.86 -14.87 1.09
C TYR A 79 19.45 -15.92 2.12
N THR A 80 18.46 -15.60 2.96
CA THR A 80 18.02 -16.49 4.04
C THR A 80 17.14 -17.62 3.52
N SER A 81 16.43 -17.43 2.40
CA SER A 81 15.38 -18.32 1.90
C SER A 81 14.30 -18.60 2.97
N GLU A 82 14.02 -17.59 3.80
CA GLU A 82 13.09 -17.59 4.93
C GLU A 82 12.07 -16.46 4.81
N GLY A 83 10.89 -16.61 5.41
CA GLY A 83 9.87 -15.56 5.51
C GLY A 83 10.28 -14.42 6.44
N GLY A 84 9.42 -13.39 6.54
CA GLY A 84 9.73 -12.14 7.24
C GLY A 84 10.19 -12.31 8.69
N VAL A 85 9.60 -13.24 9.45
CA VAL A 85 9.99 -13.47 10.85
C VAL A 85 11.26 -14.30 11.00
N THR A 86 11.35 -15.41 10.26
CA THR A 86 12.46 -16.37 10.39
C THR A 86 13.76 -15.85 9.77
N ALA A 87 13.68 -14.94 8.80
CA ALA A 87 14.85 -14.24 8.25
C ALA A 87 15.60 -13.45 9.33
N TRP A 88 14.88 -12.66 10.14
CA TRP A 88 15.47 -11.90 11.25
C TRP A 88 16.04 -12.82 12.33
N ARG A 89 15.38 -13.95 12.63
CA ARG A 89 15.89 -14.95 13.57
C ARG A 89 17.27 -15.50 13.15
N LYS A 90 17.49 -15.73 11.85
CA LYS A 90 18.78 -16.21 11.33
C LYS A 90 19.87 -15.13 11.36
N ILE A 91 19.52 -13.90 10.99
CA ILE A 91 20.48 -12.81 10.86
C ILE A 91 20.87 -12.19 12.20
N CYS A 92 19.88 -11.79 13.00
CA CYS A 92 20.10 -11.20 14.32
C CYS A 92 18.90 -11.50 15.22
N PRO A 93 18.96 -12.57 16.04
CA PRO A 93 17.86 -13.02 16.90
C PRO A 93 17.23 -11.92 17.76
N MET A 94 18.03 -10.95 18.22
CA MET A 94 17.57 -9.80 19.00
C MET A 94 16.48 -9.00 18.29
N PHE A 95 16.57 -8.88 16.97
CA PHE A 95 15.68 -8.10 16.12
C PHE A 95 14.60 -8.93 15.43
N GLN A 96 14.36 -10.17 15.87
CA GLN A 96 13.22 -10.95 15.38
C GLN A 96 11.87 -10.24 15.59
N GLY A 97 11.80 -9.34 16.59
CA GLY A 97 10.65 -8.44 16.79
C GLY A 97 10.32 -7.56 15.58
N ILE A 98 11.29 -7.21 14.72
CA ILE A 98 11.05 -6.48 13.46
C ILE A 98 10.15 -7.31 12.55
N GLY A 99 10.49 -8.59 12.35
CA GLY A 99 9.68 -9.47 11.52
C GLY A 99 8.27 -9.65 12.05
N VAL A 100 8.11 -9.81 13.37
CA VAL A 100 6.77 -9.92 13.99
C VAL A 100 5.98 -8.62 13.83
N ALA A 101 6.64 -7.46 14.02
CA ALA A 101 6.03 -6.14 13.81
C ALA A 101 5.55 -5.96 12.36
N SER A 102 6.37 -6.35 11.37
CA SER A 102 5.98 -6.34 9.96
C SER A 102 4.74 -7.21 9.68
N GLN A 103 4.63 -8.38 10.32
CA GLN A 103 3.45 -9.24 10.16
C GLN A 103 2.19 -8.66 10.84
N VAL A 104 2.33 -7.90 11.93
CA VAL A 104 1.19 -7.17 12.51
C VAL A 104 0.70 -6.09 11.55
N ILE A 105 1.63 -5.32 10.97
CA ILE A 105 1.30 -4.29 9.97
C ILE A 105 0.61 -4.92 8.75
N VAL A 106 1.15 -6.00 8.19
CA VAL A 106 0.54 -6.66 7.03
C VAL A 106 -0.83 -7.25 7.36
N THR A 107 -1.06 -7.68 8.62
CA THR A 107 -2.38 -8.14 9.08
C THR A 107 -3.39 -7.01 9.08
N TYR A 108 -3.02 -5.82 9.61
CA TYR A 108 -3.90 -4.65 9.54
C TYR A 108 -4.17 -4.25 8.09
N LEU A 109 -3.14 -4.19 7.25
CA LEU A 109 -3.26 -3.90 5.82
C LEU A 109 -4.25 -4.85 5.13
N ASN A 110 -4.13 -6.16 5.36
CA ASN A 110 -5.04 -7.17 4.81
C ASN A 110 -6.51 -6.94 5.21
N ILE A 111 -6.77 -6.39 6.41
CA ILE A 111 -8.14 -6.15 6.91
C ILE A 111 -8.78 -4.94 6.22
N TYR A 112 -8.08 -3.81 6.10
CA TYR A 112 -8.67 -2.57 5.60
C TYR A 112 -8.53 -2.38 4.09
N TYR A 113 -7.41 -2.82 3.49
CA TYR A 113 -7.14 -2.58 2.07
C TYR A 113 -8.17 -3.25 1.16
N ILE A 114 -8.56 -4.49 1.48
CA ILE A 114 -9.58 -5.24 0.73
C ILE A 114 -10.97 -4.58 0.72
N VAL A 115 -11.25 -3.68 1.67
CA VAL A 115 -12.51 -2.92 1.70
C VAL A 115 -12.60 -2.00 0.48
N VAL A 116 -11.47 -1.48 -0.02
CA VAL A 116 -11.43 -0.70 -1.26
C VAL A 116 -11.83 -1.53 -2.48
N LEU A 117 -11.42 -2.81 -2.52
CA LEU A 117 -11.85 -3.74 -3.58
C LEU A 117 -13.35 -4.01 -3.47
N ALA A 118 -13.90 -4.12 -2.25
CA ALA A 118 -15.34 -4.28 -2.05
C ALA A 118 -16.12 -3.08 -2.61
N TRP A 119 -15.64 -1.86 -2.38
CA TRP A 119 -16.19 -0.65 -3.01
C TRP A 119 -16.05 -0.69 -4.54
N ALA A 120 -14.89 -1.08 -5.06
CA ALA A 120 -14.68 -1.20 -6.51
C ALA A 120 -15.62 -2.22 -7.17
N ILE A 121 -15.84 -3.38 -6.55
CA ILE A 121 -16.79 -4.40 -6.98
C ILE A 121 -18.22 -3.84 -6.97
N PHE A 122 -18.59 -3.11 -5.92
CA PHE A 122 -19.91 -2.49 -5.83
C PHE A 122 -20.15 -1.49 -6.96
N TYR A 123 -19.17 -0.64 -7.26
CA TYR A 123 -19.23 0.29 -8.39
C TYR A 123 -19.22 -0.44 -9.72
N LEU A 124 -18.42 -1.49 -9.88
CA LEU A 124 -18.36 -2.30 -11.09
C LEU A 124 -19.73 -2.92 -11.42
N PHE A 125 -20.44 -3.47 -10.44
CA PHE A 125 -21.80 -3.98 -10.67
C PHE A 125 -22.78 -2.89 -11.08
N ASN A 126 -22.62 -1.68 -10.53
CA ASN A 126 -23.48 -0.54 -10.89
C ASN A 126 -23.08 0.14 -12.20
N ALA A 127 -21.84 -0.05 -12.69
CA ALA A 127 -21.34 0.50 -13.94
C ALA A 127 -22.03 -0.10 -15.18
N PHE A 128 -22.66 -1.27 -15.06
CA PHE A 128 -23.43 -1.90 -16.14
C PHE A 128 -24.83 -1.29 -16.34
N LYS A 129 -25.24 -0.33 -15.51
CA LYS A 129 -26.51 0.39 -15.67
C LYS A 129 -26.34 1.57 -16.63
N SER A 130 -27.42 1.90 -17.34
CA SER A 130 -27.53 3.07 -18.21
C SER A 130 -28.88 3.74 -17.96
N PRO A 131 -28.94 5.00 -17.46
CA PRO A 131 -27.80 5.85 -17.09
C PRO A 131 -27.03 5.31 -15.87
N LEU A 132 -25.82 5.84 -15.64
CA LEU A 132 -25.02 5.48 -14.48
C LEU A 132 -25.71 5.96 -13.18
N PRO A 133 -25.73 5.17 -12.09
CA PRO A 133 -26.48 5.55 -10.89
C PRO A 133 -25.98 6.83 -10.20
N TRP A 134 -24.71 7.19 -10.41
CA TRP A 134 -24.10 8.41 -9.88
C TRP A 134 -24.18 9.60 -10.84
N SER A 135 -24.77 9.46 -12.04
CA SER A 135 -24.88 10.56 -12.99
C SER A 135 -26.20 11.35 -12.89
N THR A 136 -27.12 10.95 -12.01
CA THR A 136 -28.46 11.55 -11.87
C THR A 136 -28.79 11.77 -10.40
N CYS A 137 -29.65 12.76 -10.13
CA CYS A 137 -30.21 13.04 -8.80
C CYS A 137 -31.58 12.38 -8.57
N ASP A 138 -32.08 11.58 -9.52
CA ASP A 138 -33.40 10.94 -9.46
C ASP A 138 -33.31 9.52 -8.90
N ASN A 139 -32.76 9.39 -7.70
CA ASN A 139 -32.64 8.11 -7.01
C ASN A 139 -33.15 8.17 -5.58
N THR A 140 -33.49 7.00 -5.04
CA THR A 140 -34.02 6.85 -3.67
C THR A 140 -33.09 7.33 -2.55
N TRP A 141 -31.79 7.43 -2.81
CA TRP A 141 -30.79 7.91 -1.86
C TRP A 141 -30.45 9.39 -2.01
N ASN A 142 -30.99 10.06 -3.03
CA ASN A 142 -30.68 11.46 -3.27
C ASN A 142 -31.50 12.37 -2.36
N THR A 143 -30.86 13.44 -1.89
CA THR A 143 -31.55 14.48 -1.10
C THR A 143 -32.10 15.56 -2.02
N LYS A 144 -32.95 16.44 -1.48
CA LYS A 144 -33.44 17.63 -2.20
C LYS A 144 -32.32 18.63 -2.55
N LEU A 145 -31.14 18.49 -1.94
CA LEU A 145 -29.96 19.33 -2.17
C LEU A 145 -29.04 18.78 -3.27
N CYS A 146 -29.40 17.65 -3.88
CA CYS A 146 -28.65 17.08 -5.00
C CYS A 146 -28.82 17.94 -6.25
N LEU A 147 -27.70 18.41 -6.80
CA LEU A 147 -27.69 19.14 -8.08
C LEU A 147 -26.76 18.44 -9.07
N ALA A 148 -27.31 18.02 -10.20
CA ALA A 148 -26.52 17.59 -11.35
C ALA A 148 -25.84 18.80 -11.98
N GLY A 149 -24.57 18.66 -12.40
CA GLY A 149 -23.75 19.77 -12.90
C GLY A 149 -24.37 20.56 -14.07
N ILE A 150 -25.19 19.92 -14.90
CA ILE A 150 -25.90 20.56 -16.02
C ILE A 150 -26.95 21.57 -15.49
N ASN A 151 -27.62 21.26 -14.37
CA ASN A 151 -28.65 22.13 -13.81
C ASN A 151 -28.08 23.37 -13.09
N ILE A 152 -26.79 23.35 -12.72
CA ILE A 152 -26.13 24.48 -12.05
C ILE A 152 -25.93 25.65 -13.03
N LEU A 153 -25.61 25.35 -14.30
CA LEU A 153 -25.43 26.34 -15.35
C LEU A 153 -26.75 26.97 -15.80
N ASP A 154 -27.83 26.16 -15.84
CA ASP A 154 -29.16 26.64 -16.24
C ASP A 154 -29.89 27.41 -15.11
N HIS A 155 -29.58 27.12 -13.84
CA HIS A 155 -30.26 27.71 -12.68
C HIS A 155 -29.30 28.12 -11.54
N PRO A 156 -28.48 29.17 -11.72
CA PRO A 156 -27.52 29.65 -10.72
C PRO A 156 -28.17 30.08 -9.39
N HIS A 157 -29.47 30.42 -9.39
CA HIS A 157 -30.23 30.77 -8.19
C HIS A 157 -30.51 29.60 -7.24
N LEU A 158 -30.36 28.35 -7.71
CA LEU A 158 -30.48 27.14 -6.89
C LEU A 158 -29.18 26.79 -6.14
N TYR A 159 -28.08 27.47 -6.47
CA TYR A 159 -26.80 27.28 -5.80
C TYR A 159 -26.85 27.84 -4.36
N GLN A 160 -27.18 26.97 -3.41
CA GLN A 160 -27.00 27.23 -1.99
C GLN A 160 -25.64 26.70 -1.54
N ALA A 161 -25.03 27.32 -0.53
CA ALA A 161 -23.70 26.99 -0.01
C ALA A 161 -23.55 25.59 0.65
N ASN A 162 -24.41 24.61 0.31
CA ASN A 162 -24.43 23.23 0.82
C ASN A 162 -25.03 22.22 -0.21
N THR A 163 -24.97 22.48 -1.51
CA THR A 163 -25.47 21.55 -2.54
C THR A 163 -24.45 20.47 -2.85
N ASN A 164 -24.88 19.21 -2.87
CA ASN A 164 -24.02 18.06 -3.16
C ASN A 164 -24.20 17.58 -4.60
N SER A 165 -23.12 17.05 -5.18
CA SER A 165 -23.18 16.39 -6.49
C SER A 165 -23.80 14.98 -6.40
N PRO A 166 -24.41 14.45 -7.48
CA PRO A 166 -24.97 13.11 -7.47
C PRO A 166 -23.93 12.02 -7.19
N GLU A 167 -22.66 12.26 -7.53
CA GLU A 167 -21.54 11.37 -7.28
C GLU A 167 -21.17 11.32 -5.78
N GLU A 168 -21.14 12.48 -5.12
CA GLU A 168 -20.93 12.58 -3.67
C GLU A 168 -22.07 11.91 -2.89
N GLU A 169 -23.33 12.17 -3.28
CA GLU A 169 -24.47 11.54 -2.63
C GLU A 169 -24.53 10.03 -2.89
N PHE A 170 -24.14 9.56 -4.08
CA PHE A 170 -24.02 8.13 -4.33
C PHE A 170 -22.97 7.50 -3.40
N TRP A 171 -21.81 8.14 -3.22
CA TRP A 171 -20.78 7.66 -2.31
C TRP A 171 -21.23 7.67 -0.84
N ILE A 172 -21.72 8.81 -0.35
CA ILE A 172 -22.06 9.02 1.07
C ILE A 172 -23.35 8.31 1.45
N ASN A 173 -24.42 8.48 0.67
CA ASN A 173 -25.77 8.04 1.04
C ASN A 173 -26.10 6.63 0.53
N ARG A 174 -25.56 6.19 -0.61
CA ARG A 174 -25.87 4.87 -1.18
C ARG A 174 -24.82 3.81 -0.86
N VAL A 175 -23.55 4.08 -1.16
CA VAL A 175 -22.46 3.12 -0.98
C VAL A 175 -22.20 2.97 0.52
N LEU A 176 -21.72 4.05 1.14
CA LEU A 176 -21.29 4.05 2.53
C LEU A 176 -22.45 4.12 3.52
N ARG A 177 -23.57 4.76 3.16
CA ARG A 177 -24.66 5.12 4.10
C ARG A 177 -24.09 5.69 5.40
N LEU A 178 -23.18 6.66 5.24
CA LEU A 178 -22.35 7.19 6.30
C LEU A 178 -23.23 7.83 7.39
N SER A 179 -23.01 7.44 8.64
CA SER A 179 -23.62 8.11 9.80
C SER A 179 -22.78 9.31 10.24
N ASP A 180 -23.40 10.29 10.90
CA ASP A 180 -22.69 11.47 11.43
C ASP A 180 -21.67 11.12 12.54
N GLU A 181 -21.89 9.99 13.21
CA GLU A 181 -21.03 9.45 14.26
C GLU A 181 -20.36 8.14 13.83
N MET A 182 -19.28 7.75 14.52
CA MET A 182 -18.64 6.44 14.36
C MET A 182 -19.48 5.31 15.00
N SER A 183 -20.73 5.15 14.57
CA SER A 183 -21.63 4.08 15.01
C SER A 183 -21.49 2.83 14.14
N MET A 184 -21.34 1.66 14.75
CA MET A 184 -21.19 0.37 14.04
C MET A 184 -22.52 -0.43 13.99
N THR A 185 -23.65 0.26 14.13
CA THR A 185 -24.93 -0.37 14.49
C THR A 185 -25.56 -1.19 13.36
N ALA A 186 -25.39 -0.77 12.11
CA ALA A 186 -25.99 -1.44 10.95
C ALA A 186 -24.93 -1.89 9.93
N LEU A 187 -24.93 -3.19 9.63
CA LEU A 187 -24.09 -3.80 8.59
C LEU A 187 -24.72 -3.60 7.21
N HIS A 188 -23.90 -3.23 6.23
CA HIS A 188 -24.31 -3.12 4.85
C HIS A 188 -24.18 -4.43 4.10
N TRP A 189 -25.26 -5.20 4.01
CA TRP A 189 -25.26 -6.54 3.44
C TRP A 189 -24.75 -6.61 1.99
N ASP A 190 -25.09 -5.64 1.16
CA ASP A 190 -24.59 -5.53 -0.22
C ASP A 190 -23.09 -5.30 -0.28
N LEU A 191 -22.54 -4.44 0.59
CA LEU A 191 -21.08 -4.26 0.70
C LEU A 191 -20.40 -5.47 1.35
N ALA A 192 -21.02 -6.11 2.34
CA ALA A 192 -20.51 -7.32 2.97
C ALA A 192 -20.42 -8.49 1.97
N LEU A 193 -21.38 -8.59 1.03
CA LEU A 193 -21.32 -9.54 -0.08
C LEU A 193 -20.21 -9.19 -1.08
N CYS A 194 -20.00 -7.90 -1.38
CA CYS A 194 -18.86 -7.47 -2.22
C CYS A 194 -17.52 -7.77 -1.54
N LEU A 195 -17.42 -7.58 -0.23
CA LEU A 195 -16.26 -7.92 0.58
C LEU A 195 -16.02 -9.43 0.59
N LEU A 196 -17.07 -10.24 0.76
CA LEU A 196 -16.98 -11.69 0.66
C LEU A 196 -16.47 -12.11 -0.73
N LEU A 197 -17.01 -11.51 -1.80
CA LEU A 197 -16.57 -11.79 -3.17
C LEU A 197 -15.09 -11.44 -3.38
N ALA A 198 -14.63 -10.29 -2.87
CA ALA A 198 -13.21 -9.91 -2.92
C ALA A 198 -12.31 -10.94 -2.21
N TRP A 199 -12.71 -11.44 -1.03
CA TRP A 199 -11.97 -12.48 -0.31
C TRP A 199 -11.98 -13.83 -1.04
N VAL A 200 -13.10 -14.20 -1.66
CA VAL A 200 -13.19 -15.42 -2.49
C VAL A 200 -12.25 -15.32 -3.69
N MET A 201 -12.23 -14.17 -4.38
CA MET A 201 -11.29 -13.91 -5.48
C MET A 201 -9.84 -14.01 -5.00
N CYS A 202 -9.51 -13.34 -3.89
CA CYS A 202 -8.18 -13.37 -3.29
C CYS A 202 -7.76 -14.82 -2.94
N TYR A 203 -8.64 -15.58 -2.28
CA TYR A 203 -8.37 -16.98 -1.90
C TYR A 203 -7.96 -17.83 -3.10
N PHE A 204 -8.72 -17.81 -4.19
CA PHE A 204 -8.41 -18.61 -5.37
C PHE A 204 -7.15 -18.15 -6.11
N CYS A 205 -6.73 -16.89 -5.96
CA CYS A 205 -5.46 -16.42 -6.51
C CYS A 205 -4.25 -17.07 -5.81
N ILE A 206 -4.32 -17.33 -4.50
CA ILE A 206 -3.17 -17.77 -3.68
C ILE A 206 -3.28 -19.16 -3.05
N TRP A 207 -4.42 -19.85 -3.16
CA TRP A 207 -4.64 -21.14 -2.49
C TRP A 207 -3.54 -22.20 -2.75
N LYS A 208 -2.93 -22.22 -3.94
CA LYS A 208 -1.80 -23.10 -4.31
C LYS A 208 -0.42 -22.43 -4.17
N GLY A 209 -0.35 -21.33 -3.42
CA GLY A 209 0.83 -20.50 -3.24
C GLY A 209 1.36 -19.93 -4.55
N ILE A 210 2.67 -19.74 -4.61
CA ILE A 210 3.38 -19.14 -5.75
C ILE A 210 3.10 -19.79 -7.11
N LYS A 211 2.65 -21.06 -7.15
CA LYS A 211 2.26 -21.75 -8.40
C LYS A 211 0.98 -21.21 -9.03
N SER A 212 0.05 -20.73 -8.21
CA SER A 212 -1.18 -20.06 -8.66
C SER A 212 -0.91 -18.57 -8.81
N THR A 213 -0.34 -17.94 -7.78
CA THR A 213 -0.01 -16.52 -7.75
C THR A 213 0.81 -16.11 -8.96
N GLY A 214 1.90 -16.84 -9.24
CA GLY A 214 2.80 -16.57 -10.37
C GLY A 214 2.12 -16.64 -11.74
N LYS A 215 1.00 -17.35 -11.88
CA LYS A 215 0.23 -17.41 -13.14
C LYS A 215 -0.80 -16.30 -13.25
N VAL A 216 -1.50 -16.02 -12.16
CA VAL A 216 -2.53 -14.98 -12.11
C VAL A 216 -1.92 -13.60 -12.38
N VAL A 217 -0.76 -13.30 -11.79
CA VAL A 217 -0.04 -12.02 -11.93
C VAL A 217 0.27 -11.64 -13.38
N TYR A 218 0.42 -12.60 -14.30
CA TYR A 218 0.66 -12.26 -15.72
C TYR A 218 -0.48 -11.44 -16.32
N PHE A 219 -1.72 -11.73 -15.91
CA PHE A 219 -2.87 -10.99 -16.37
C PHE A 219 -3.14 -9.80 -15.46
N THR A 220 -3.22 -10.02 -14.16
CA THR A 220 -3.65 -8.99 -13.20
C THR A 220 -2.66 -7.83 -13.09
N ALA A 221 -1.35 -8.07 -13.25
CA ALA A 221 -0.34 -7.00 -13.20
C ALA A 221 -0.17 -6.26 -14.55
N THR A 222 -0.48 -6.91 -15.69
CA THR A 222 -0.28 -6.29 -17.01
C THR A 222 -1.52 -5.56 -17.51
N PHE A 223 -2.71 -6.04 -17.17
CA PHE A 223 -3.96 -5.47 -17.66
C PHE A 223 -4.20 -4.03 -17.19
N PRO A 224 -3.87 -3.63 -15.93
CA PRO A 224 -3.95 -2.24 -15.51
C PRO A 224 -3.11 -1.29 -16.36
N TYR A 225 -1.94 -1.71 -16.87
CA TYR A 225 -1.14 -0.89 -17.78
C TYR A 225 -1.83 -0.64 -19.11
N LEU A 226 -2.46 -1.68 -19.68
CA LEU A 226 -3.24 -1.54 -20.89
C LEU A 226 -4.39 -0.53 -20.67
N LEU A 227 -5.11 -0.65 -19.55
CA LEU A 227 -6.20 0.25 -19.23
C LEU A 227 -5.73 1.68 -18.95
N LEU A 228 -4.64 1.84 -18.21
CA LEU A 228 -4.05 3.15 -17.93
C LEU A 228 -3.61 3.83 -19.23
N PHE A 229 -3.03 3.09 -20.17
CA PHE A 229 -2.67 3.59 -21.49
C PHE A 229 -3.91 4.01 -22.30
N ILE A 230 -4.99 3.21 -22.29
CA ILE A 230 -6.26 3.56 -22.96
C ILE A 230 -6.87 4.83 -22.36
N ILE A 231 -6.93 4.93 -21.02
CA ILE A 231 -7.44 6.11 -20.32
C ILE A 231 -6.55 7.32 -20.60
N PHE A 232 -5.22 7.16 -20.66
CA PHE A 232 -4.30 8.23 -21.01
C PHE A 232 -4.58 8.77 -22.42
N ILE A 233 -4.63 7.90 -23.44
CA ILE A 233 -4.92 8.32 -24.82
C ILE A 233 -6.29 8.98 -24.91
N ARG A 234 -7.30 8.44 -24.22
CA ARG A 234 -8.61 9.10 -24.17
C ARG A 234 -8.52 10.46 -23.49
N GLY A 235 -7.88 10.54 -22.32
CA GLY A 235 -7.73 11.76 -21.53
C GLY A 235 -7.08 12.89 -22.31
N VAL A 236 -5.95 12.64 -22.97
CA VAL A 236 -5.23 13.69 -23.72
C VAL A 236 -5.93 14.14 -25.01
N THR A 237 -6.91 13.37 -25.51
CA THR A 237 -7.72 13.76 -26.67
C THR A 237 -8.96 14.57 -26.31
N LEU A 238 -9.25 14.75 -25.03
CA LEU A 238 -10.40 15.53 -24.56
C LEU A 238 -10.11 17.05 -24.59
N PRO A 239 -11.14 17.88 -24.82
CA PRO A 239 -10.99 19.34 -24.71
C PRO A 239 -10.61 19.72 -23.26
N GLY A 240 -9.78 20.74 -23.08
CA GLY A 240 -9.32 21.17 -21.74
C GLY A 240 -8.25 20.29 -21.09
N ALA A 241 -7.90 19.12 -21.65
CA ALA A 241 -6.90 18.22 -21.08
C ALA A 241 -5.51 18.87 -20.91
N GLY A 242 -5.15 19.78 -21.81
CA GLY A 242 -3.90 20.53 -21.75
C GLY A 242 -3.76 21.40 -20.50
N GLU A 243 -4.86 21.93 -19.96
CA GLU A 243 -4.83 22.73 -18.72
C GLU A 243 -4.51 21.87 -17.51
N GLY A 244 -5.12 20.68 -17.43
CA GLY A 244 -4.83 19.70 -16.39
C GLY A 244 -3.37 19.23 -16.42
N VAL A 245 -2.84 18.90 -17.60
CA VAL A 245 -1.43 18.50 -17.74
C VAL A 245 -0.49 19.67 -17.42
N ARG A 246 -0.81 20.90 -17.86
CA ARG A 246 -0.03 22.09 -17.52
C ARG A 246 -0.01 22.33 -16.02
N PHE A 247 -1.15 22.21 -15.36
CA PHE A 247 -1.26 22.32 -13.92
C PHE A 247 -0.40 21.27 -13.21
N TYR A 248 -0.45 20.01 -13.67
CA TYR A 248 0.38 18.93 -13.13
C TYR A 248 1.89 19.20 -13.24
N LEU A 249 2.36 19.94 -14.25
CA LEU A 249 3.80 20.14 -14.52
C LEU A 249 4.40 21.48 -14.06
N THR A 250 3.61 22.54 -13.88
CA THR A 250 4.13 23.93 -13.72
C THR A 250 4.61 24.22 -12.30
N PRO A 251 5.92 24.26 -11.95
CA PRO A 251 6.41 24.27 -10.55
C PRO A 251 6.09 25.55 -9.74
N ASP A 252 5.74 25.37 -8.47
CA ASP A 252 5.53 26.45 -7.48
C ASP A 252 6.40 26.22 -6.23
N PHE A 253 7.59 26.81 -6.24
CA PHE A 253 8.57 26.65 -5.18
C PHE A 253 8.15 27.32 -3.85
N SER A 254 7.13 28.18 -3.85
CA SER A 254 6.66 28.83 -2.62
C SER A 254 6.19 27.81 -1.58
N LYS A 255 5.68 26.65 -2.02
CA LYS A 255 5.19 25.56 -1.17
C LYS A 255 6.29 24.78 -0.44
N LEU A 256 7.53 24.78 -0.96
CA LEU A 256 8.69 24.23 -0.22
C LEU A 256 9.22 25.20 0.84
N ALA A 257 8.95 26.50 0.68
CA ALA A 257 9.36 27.55 1.61
C ALA A 257 8.28 27.86 2.68
N ASP A 258 7.07 27.35 2.49
CA ASP A 258 5.95 27.49 3.43
C ASP A 258 6.30 26.82 4.78
N PRO A 259 5.92 27.40 5.93
CA PRO A 259 6.04 26.74 7.24
C PRO A 259 5.38 25.34 7.31
N ASN A 260 4.42 25.01 6.43
CA ASN A 260 3.86 23.65 6.30
C ASN A 260 4.67 22.70 5.39
N SER A 261 5.81 23.16 4.85
CA SER A 261 6.73 22.35 4.02
C SER A 261 7.11 21.00 4.63
N PRO A 262 7.21 20.80 5.95
CA PRO A 262 7.58 19.48 6.47
C PRO A 262 6.55 18.37 6.22
N GLN A 263 5.25 18.71 6.14
CA GLN A 263 4.20 17.74 5.80
C GLN A 263 4.41 17.18 4.38
N VAL A 264 4.93 18.00 3.46
CA VAL A 264 5.28 17.58 2.09
C VAL A 264 6.34 16.49 2.12
N TRP A 265 7.35 16.61 2.98
CA TRP A 265 8.40 15.60 3.15
C TRP A 265 7.85 14.33 3.80
N ALA A 266 7.00 14.46 4.83
CA ALA A 266 6.38 13.30 5.49
C ALA A 266 5.47 12.53 4.52
N ASP A 267 4.67 13.23 3.72
CA ASP A 267 3.81 12.64 2.69
C ASP A 267 4.63 11.95 1.59
N ALA A 268 5.71 12.59 1.12
CA ALA A 268 6.61 12.01 0.13
C ALA A 268 7.30 10.73 0.63
N GLY A 269 7.80 10.73 1.87
CA GLY A 269 8.40 9.55 2.49
C GLY A 269 7.40 8.42 2.68
N THR A 270 6.22 8.74 3.19
CA THR A 270 5.13 7.77 3.38
C THR A 270 4.70 7.17 2.04
N GLN A 271 4.57 7.99 0.99
CA GLN A 271 4.24 7.52 -0.35
C GLN A 271 5.28 6.54 -0.89
N VAL A 272 6.58 6.84 -0.76
CA VAL A 272 7.65 5.94 -1.22
C VAL A 272 7.62 4.62 -0.45
N PHE A 273 7.52 4.65 0.88
CA PHE A 273 7.55 3.43 1.69
C PHE A 273 6.31 2.56 1.50
N PHE A 274 5.14 3.18 1.47
CA PHE A 274 3.89 2.45 1.27
C PHE A 274 3.79 1.89 -0.15
N SER A 275 4.13 2.68 -1.18
CA SER A 275 4.11 2.21 -2.57
C SER A 275 5.12 1.09 -2.85
N TYR A 276 6.22 1.00 -2.09
CA TYR A 276 7.20 -0.07 -2.23
C TYR A 276 6.94 -1.28 -1.33
N ALA A 277 5.89 -1.24 -0.51
CA ALA A 277 5.60 -2.27 0.49
C ALA A 277 6.78 -2.57 1.45
N VAL A 278 7.59 -1.54 1.73
CA VAL A 278 8.76 -1.66 2.62
C VAL A 278 8.30 -1.84 4.07
N CYS A 279 9.02 -2.68 4.81
CA CYS A 279 8.76 -3.11 6.18
C CYS A 279 7.45 -3.87 6.39
N GLN A 280 6.78 -4.31 5.33
CA GLN A 280 5.57 -5.15 5.41
C GLN A 280 5.91 -6.65 5.41
N GLY A 281 7.18 -7.02 5.22
CA GLY A 281 7.66 -8.41 5.16
C GLY A 281 7.34 -9.12 3.84
N VAL A 282 6.62 -8.44 2.94
CA VAL A 282 6.26 -8.90 1.60
C VAL A 282 7.50 -9.11 0.74
N LEU A 283 8.39 -8.11 0.68
CA LEU A 283 9.59 -8.15 -0.14
C LEU A 283 10.53 -9.29 0.29
N THR A 284 10.69 -9.46 1.60
CA THR A 284 11.46 -10.58 2.18
C THR A 284 10.82 -11.92 1.82
N SER A 285 9.49 -12.03 1.91
CA SER A 285 8.76 -13.26 1.60
C SER A 285 8.86 -13.63 0.12
N LEU A 286 8.63 -12.69 -0.79
CA LEU A 286 8.77 -12.94 -2.23
C LEU A 286 10.23 -13.19 -2.63
N GLY A 287 11.19 -12.45 -2.05
CA GLY A 287 12.62 -12.68 -2.25
C GLY A 287 13.06 -14.08 -1.83
N SER A 288 12.46 -14.64 -0.77
CA SER A 288 12.77 -16.00 -0.29
C SER A 288 12.47 -17.11 -1.30
N TYR A 289 11.57 -16.86 -2.25
CA TYR A 289 11.22 -17.80 -3.32
C TYR A 289 12.16 -17.74 -4.52
N ASN A 290 13.09 -16.77 -4.55
CA ASN A 290 14.10 -16.69 -5.59
C ASN A 290 15.17 -17.77 -5.46
N LYS A 291 15.80 -18.06 -6.60
CA LYS A 291 17.05 -18.81 -6.63
C LYS A 291 18.14 -17.97 -5.96
N TYR A 292 19.05 -18.63 -5.24
CA TYR A 292 20.13 -17.98 -4.50
C TYR A 292 20.98 -17.06 -5.39
N ASN A 293 21.25 -17.49 -6.62
CA ASN A 293 22.06 -16.78 -7.61
C ASN A 293 21.26 -15.84 -8.52
N ASN A 294 19.99 -15.55 -8.20
CA ASN A 294 19.24 -14.57 -8.98
C ASN A 294 19.81 -13.17 -8.75
N ASN A 295 19.88 -12.37 -9.82
CA ASN A 295 20.38 -11.01 -9.73
C ASN A 295 19.31 -10.06 -9.19
N CYS A 296 19.03 -10.18 -7.88
CA CYS A 296 18.06 -9.33 -7.19
C CYS A 296 18.42 -7.84 -7.27
N TYR A 297 19.70 -7.48 -7.39
CA TYR A 297 20.13 -6.08 -7.48
C TYR A 297 19.58 -5.39 -8.73
N ARG A 298 19.75 -5.99 -9.92
CA ARG A 298 19.19 -5.43 -11.16
C ARG A 298 17.67 -5.43 -11.15
N ASP A 299 17.08 -6.49 -10.61
CA ASP A 299 15.62 -6.64 -10.55
C ASP A 299 15.00 -5.54 -9.67
N CYS A 300 15.56 -5.29 -8.49
CA CYS A 300 15.12 -4.23 -7.58
C CYS A 300 15.19 -2.84 -8.22
N LEU A 301 16.28 -2.52 -8.92
CA LEU A 301 16.41 -1.23 -9.60
C LEU A 301 15.34 -1.06 -10.69
N ALA A 302 15.16 -2.06 -11.55
CA ALA A 302 14.17 -2.02 -12.61
C ALA A 302 12.75 -1.85 -12.05
N LEU A 303 12.40 -2.59 -10.99
CA LEU A 303 11.09 -2.53 -10.33
C LEU A 303 10.84 -1.17 -9.67
N CYS A 304 11.83 -0.61 -8.98
CA CYS A 304 11.72 0.73 -8.37
C CYS A 304 11.48 1.82 -9.42
N PHE A 305 12.23 1.80 -10.52
CA PHE A 305 12.02 2.75 -11.61
C PHE A 305 10.66 2.54 -12.29
N LEU A 306 10.24 1.28 -12.49
CA LEU A 306 8.93 0.96 -13.05
C LEU A 306 7.80 1.53 -12.19
N ASN A 307 7.87 1.37 -10.87
CA ASN A 307 6.88 1.92 -9.96
C ASN A 307 6.79 3.44 -10.06
N SER A 308 7.93 4.14 -9.96
CA SER A 308 7.98 5.60 -10.01
C SER A 308 7.50 6.14 -11.37
N PHE A 309 7.90 5.47 -12.46
CA PHE A 309 7.40 5.78 -13.80
C PHE A 309 5.88 5.62 -13.88
N THR A 310 5.34 4.54 -13.32
CA THR A 310 3.90 4.24 -13.34
C THR A 310 3.12 5.29 -12.56
N SER A 311 3.59 5.72 -11.38
CA SER A 311 2.97 6.81 -10.60
C SER A 311 2.94 8.12 -11.37
N ILE A 312 4.05 8.49 -12.01
CA ILE A 312 4.15 9.73 -12.78
C ILE A 312 3.23 9.65 -14.02
N PHE A 313 3.24 8.52 -14.72
CA PHE A 313 2.42 8.26 -15.90
C PHE A 313 0.92 8.24 -15.56
N ALA A 314 0.56 7.62 -14.43
CA ALA A 314 -0.80 7.68 -13.92
C ALA A 314 -1.23 9.14 -13.74
N GLY A 315 -0.38 9.99 -13.17
CA GLY A 315 -0.62 11.43 -13.06
C GLY A 315 -1.03 12.12 -14.35
N PHE A 316 -0.35 11.83 -15.46
CA PHE A 316 -0.77 12.36 -16.77
C PHE A 316 -2.17 11.88 -17.18
N ALA A 317 -2.50 10.61 -16.94
CA ALA A 317 -3.83 10.07 -17.22
C ALA A 317 -4.91 10.72 -16.34
N VAL A 318 -4.63 10.95 -15.05
CA VAL A 318 -5.56 11.59 -14.11
C VAL A 318 -5.81 13.03 -14.47
N PHE A 319 -4.74 13.81 -14.57
CA PHE A 319 -4.85 15.26 -14.73
C PHE A 319 -5.38 15.65 -16.12
N SER A 320 -5.15 14.85 -17.15
CA SER A 320 -5.80 15.08 -18.46
C SER A 320 -7.33 14.95 -18.38
N VAL A 321 -7.84 13.95 -17.65
CA VAL A 321 -9.28 13.76 -17.41
C VAL A 321 -9.85 14.84 -16.48
N LEU A 322 -9.13 15.22 -15.42
CA LEU A 322 -9.55 16.32 -14.54
C LEU A 322 -9.57 17.68 -15.26
N GLY A 323 -8.63 17.93 -16.18
CA GLY A 323 -8.63 19.12 -17.03
C GLY A 323 -9.86 19.21 -17.93
N PHE A 324 -10.27 18.09 -18.53
CA PHE A 324 -11.54 18.01 -19.25
C PHE A 324 -12.75 18.32 -18.37
N MET A 325 -12.78 17.77 -17.15
CA MET A 325 -13.87 18.02 -16.21
C MET A 325 -13.93 19.50 -15.79
N ALA A 326 -12.78 20.11 -15.48
CA ALA A 326 -12.69 21.53 -15.14
C ALA A 326 -13.20 22.42 -16.29
N HIS A 327 -12.73 22.17 -17.51
CA HIS A 327 -13.19 22.88 -18.71
C HIS A 327 -14.69 22.66 -19.01
N GLY A 328 -15.20 21.45 -18.77
CA GLY A 328 -16.61 21.12 -19.02
C GLY A 328 -17.59 21.72 -17.99
N LEU A 329 -17.11 22.00 -16.77
CA LEU A 329 -17.89 22.57 -15.67
C LEU A 329 -17.66 24.07 -15.46
N ASP A 330 -16.76 24.68 -16.23
CA ASP A 330 -16.29 26.07 -16.06
C ASP A 330 -15.80 26.35 -14.61
N LEU A 331 -15.07 25.37 -14.06
CA LEU A 331 -14.51 25.42 -12.70
C LEU A 331 -12.99 25.44 -12.73
N SER A 332 -12.39 25.96 -11.65
CA SER A 332 -10.95 25.86 -11.47
C SER A 332 -10.54 24.42 -11.13
N LEU A 333 -9.37 23.98 -11.63
CA LEU A 333 -8.83 22.64 -11.32
C LEU A 333 -8.75 22.34 -9.81
N PRO A 334 -8.36 23.29 -8.94
CA PRO A 334 -8.38 23.06 -7.51
C PRO A 334 -9.75 22.69 -6.93
N ASP A 335 -10.83 23.28 -7.43
CA ASP A 335 -12.20 23.04 -6.94
C ASP A 335 -12.71 21.64 -7.34
N VAL A 336 -12.14 21.09 -8.42
CA VAL A 336 -12.46 19.76 -8.95
C VAL A 336 -11.67 18.65 -8.26
N ALA A 337 -10.43 18.93 -7.83
CA ALA A 337 -9.51 17.95 -7.25
C ALA A 337 -9.60 17.82 -5.71
N VAL A 338 -10.61 18.43 -5.06
CA VAL A 338 -10.72 18.53 -3.58
C VAL A 338 -10.84 17.16 -2.88
N SER A 339 -11.34 16.13 -3.57
CA SER A 339 -11.60 14.82 -2.97
C SER A 339 -10.33 14.00 -2.73
N GLY A 340 -9.82 14.00 -1.50
CA GLY A 340 -8.67 13.18 -1.10
C GLY A 340 -8.98 11.73 -0.73
N GLY A 341 -7.97 10.87 -0.81
CA GLY A 341 -8.10 9.45 -0.44
C GLY A 341 -9.08 8.72 -1.36
N PRO A 342 -9.95 7.83 -0.82
CA PRO A 342 -10.95 7.11 -1.61
C PRO A 342 -11.88 8.03 -2.43
N GLY A 343 -12.10 9.27 -1.99
CA GLY A 343 -12.97 10.22 -2.70
C GLY A 343 -12.51 10.50 -4.13
N LEU A 344 -11.20 10.48 -4.41
CA LEU A 344 -10.71 10.64 -5.78
C LEU A 344 -11.27 9.55 -6.69
N ALA A 345 -11.06 8.29 -6.31
CA ALA A 345 -11.47 7.09 -7.05
C ALA A 345 -12.99 6.90 -7.13
N PHE A 346 -13.73 7.30 -6.10
CA PHE A 346 -15.17 6.99 -5.97
C PHE A 346 -16.11 8.19 -6.13
N ILE A 347 -15.57 9.41 -6.29
CA ILE A 347 -16.34 10.63 -6.54
C ILE A 347 -15.83 11.33 -7.81
N ALA A 348 -14.58 11.79 -7.80
CA ALA A 348 -14.04 12.62 -8.88
C ALA A 348 -13.90 11.86 -10.22
N TYR A 349 -13.44 10.60 -10.20
CA TYR A 349 -13.40 9.81 -11.44
C TYR A 349 -14.78 9.41 -11.96
N PRO A 350 -15.69 8.87 -11.13
CA PRO A 350 -17.06 8.60 -11.57
C PRO A 350 -17.72 9.81 -12.20
N LYS A 351 -17.44 11.02 -11.67
CA LYS A 351 -17.87 12.28 -12.28
C LYS A 351 -17.34 12.43 -13.70
N ALA A 352 -16.02 12.44 -13.85
CA ALA A 352 -15.40 12.69 -15.15
C ALA A 352 -15.76 11.61 -16.18
N LEU A 353 -15.86 10.35 -15.76
CA LEU A 353 -16.25 9.24 -16.64
C LEU A 353 -17.72 9.32 -17.05
N SER A 354 -18.62 9.86 -16.21
CA SER A 354 -20.03 10.06 -16.56
C SER A 354 -20.24 11.09 -17.67
N MET A 355 -19.31 12.02 -17.83
CA MET A 355 -19.32 13.06 -18.86
C MET A 355 -18.82 12.55 -20.22
N LEU A 356 -18.24 11.36 -20.29
CA LEU A 356 -17.77 10.78 -21.54
C LEU A 356 -18.91 10.11 -22.33
N PRO A 357 -18.90 10.18 -23.68
CA PRO A 357 -19.80 9.38 -24.48
C PRO A 357 -19.52 7.88 -24.25
N GLY A 358 -20.59 7.10 -24.04
CA GLY A 358 -20.48 5.69 -23.66
C GLY A 358 -19.96 5.50 -22.22
N SER A 359 -20.37 6.36 -21.28
CA SER A 359 -19.88 6.42 -19.90
C SER A 359 -19.82 5.08 -19.17
N SER A 360 -20.79 4.18 -19.36
CA SER A 360 -20.78 2.82 -18.78
C SER A 360 -19.55 1.99 -19.20
N PHE A 361 -19.12 2.08 -20.46
CA PHE A 361 -17.92 1.37 -20.94
C PHE A 361 -16.67 1.84 -20.18
N TRP A 362 -16.49 3.16 -20.06
CA TRP A 362 -15.34 3.73 -19.38
C TRP A 362 -15.35 3.44 -17.86
N ALA A 363 -16.53 3.50 -17.24
CA ALA A 363 -16.70 3.13 -15.83
C ALA A 363 -16.34 1.67 -15.57
N VAL A 364 -16.79 0.74 -16.42
CA VAL A 364 -16.45 -0.69 -16.29
C VAL A 364 -14.93 -0.88 -16.39
N LEU A 365 -14.26 -0.30 -17.38
CA LEU A 365 -12.81 -0.40 -17.51
C LEU A 365 -12.09 0.17 -16.28
N PHE A 366 -12.51 1.34 -15.81
CA PHE A 366 -11.89 2.00 -14.65
C PHE A 366 -12.02 1.17 -13.36
N PHE A 367 -13.22 0.68 -13.03
CA PHE A 367 -13.40 -0.13 -11.82
C PHE A 367 -12.79 -1.52 -11.92
N LEU A 368 -12.70 -2.08 -13.13
CA LEU A 368 -11.95 -3.31 -13.38
C LEU A 368 -10.44 -3.10 -13.18
N MET A 369 -9.90 -1.94 -13.59
CA MET A 369 -8.51 -1.55 -13.31
C MET A 369 -8.24 -1.45 -11.80
N ILE A 370 -9.09 -0.73 -11.05
CA ILE A 370 -8.97 -0.61 -9.60
C ILE A 370 -9.02 -1.99 -8.94
N LEU A 371 -9.93 -2.86 -9.39
CA LEU A 371 -10.06 -4.21 -8.85
C LEU A 371 -8.77 -5.02 -9.04
N PHE A 372 -8.17 -5.03 -10.23
CA PHE A 372 -6.95 -5.80 -10.47
C PHE A 372 -5.72 -5.24 -9.74
N LEU A 373 -5.54 -3.92 -9.74
CA LEU A 373 -4.47 -3.27 -8.96
C LEU A 373 -4.58 -3.54 -7.46
N GLY A 374 -5.81 -3.52 -6.94
CA GLY A 374 -6.06 -3.86 -5.54
C GLY A 374 -5.86 -5.35 -5.26
N LEU A 375 -6.28 -6.22 -6.18
CA LEU A 375 -6.20 -7.68 -6.00
C LEU A 375 -4.75 -8.15 -5.92
N ASP A 376 -3.87 -7.60 -6.75
CA ASP A 376 -2.45 -7.95 -6.76
C ASP A 376 -1.76 -7.67 -5.42
N THR A 377 -1.86 -6.43 -4.93
CA THR A 377 -1.33 -6.07 -3.62
C THR A 377 -1.93 -6.95 -2.50
N GLN A 378 -3.25 -7.14 -2.53
CA GLN A 378 -3.95 -7.88 -1.47
C GLN A 378 -3.47 -9.33 -1.37
N PHE A 379 -3.40 -10.05 -2.49
CA PHE A 379 -3.06 -11.46 -2.41
C PHE A 379 -1.57 -11.67 -2.07
N VAL A 380 -0.69 -10.75 -2.47
CA VAL A 380 0.72 -10.81 -2.10
C VAL A 380 0.91 -10.53 -0.60
N CYS A 381 0.15 -9.59 -0.03
CA CYS A 381 0.13 -9.34 1.41
C CYS A 381 -0.33 -10.58 2.21
N VAL A 382 -1.38 -11.27 1.75
CA VAL A 382 -1.83 -12.53 2.37
C VAL A 382 -0.79 -13.64 2.18
N GLU A 383 -0.16 -13.72 1.01
CA GLU A 383 0.93 -14.65 0.71
C GLU A 383 2.11 -14.45 1.68
N SER A 384 2.49 -13.21 1.99
CA SER A 384 3.53 -12.91 2.97
C SER A 384 3.19 -13.42 4.37
N LEU A 385 1.95 -13.18 4.82
CA LEU A 385 1.48 -13.65 6.11
C LEU A 385 1.46 -15.18 6.20
N ALA A 386 0.90 -15.83 5.17
CA ALA A 386 0.86 -17.29 5.08
C ALA A 386 2.28 -17.89 5.03
N THR A 387 3.20 -17.23 4.34
CA THR A 387 4.61 -17.63 4.23
C THR A 387 5.31 -17.58 5.59
N SER A 388 5.18 -16.46 6.31
CA SER A 388 5.79 -16.28 7.63
C SER A 388 5.26 -17.31 8.65
N ILE A 389 3.95 -17.58 8.65
CA ILE A 389 3.35 -18.59 9.53
C ILE A 389 3.83 -20.00 9.15
N THR A 390 3.89 -20.31 7.84
CA THR A 390 4.37 -21.60 7.34
C THR A 390 5.83 -21.86 7.75
N ASP A 391 6.68 -20.84 7.74
CA ASP A 391 8.09 -20.97 8.12
C ASP A 391 8.31 -21.05 9.64
N LEU A 392 7.38 -20.55 10.45
CA LEU A 392 7.39 -20.77 11.90
C LEU A 392 7.00 -22.20 12.29
N PHE A 393 6.09 -22.83 11.54
CA PHE A 393 5.60 -24.19 11.80
C PHE A 393 5.72 -25.12 10.58
N PRO A 394 6.95 -25.35 10.06
CA PRO A 394 7.16 -26.01 8.77
C PRO A 394 6.73 -27.48 8.78
N ARG A 395 6.87 -28.17 9.92
CA ARG A 395 6.49 -29.59 10.07
C ARG A 395 4.98 -29.81 9.91
N GLN A 396 4.17 -28.82 10.29
CA GLN A 396 2.72 -28.90 10.26
C GLN A 396 2.17 -28.34 8.94
N LEU A 397 2.70 -27.20 8.48
CA LEU A 397 2.09 -26.39 7.43
C LEU A 397 2.66 -26.62 6.02
N ARG A 398 3.82 -27.28 5.87
CA ARG A 398 4.34 -27.69 4.56
C ARG A 398 3.75 -29.02 4.05
N LYS A 399 2.81 -29.61 4.79
CA LYS A 399 2.09 -30.82 4.36
C LYS A 399 1.13 -30.50 3.20
N PRO A 400 0.89 -31.44 2.27
CA PRO A 400 -0.12 -31.27 1.22
C PRO A 400 -1.49 -30.94 1.83
N GLY A 401 -2.21 -29.95 1.31
CA GLY A 401 -3.53 -29.53 1.80
C GLY A 401 -3.51 -28.55 2.99
N ALA A 402 -2.42 -28.51 3.78
CA ALA A 402 -2.35 -27.67 4.97
C ALA A 402 -2.26 -26.17 4.63
N ARG A 403 -1.62 -25.85 3.50
CA ARG A 403 -1.52 -24.48 3.00
C ARG A 403 -2.88 -23.94 2.58
N GLU A 404 -3.65 -24.72 1.82
CA GLU A 404 -4.99 -24.33 1.37
C GLU A 404 -5.89 -24.01 2.57
N LEU A 405 -5.78 -24.80 3.64
CA LEU A 405 -6.53 -24.58 4.88
C LEU A 405 -6.02 -23.35 5.67
N LEU A 406 -4.70 -23.14 5.73
CA LEU A 406 -4.11 -21.96 6.37
C LEU A 406 -4.58 -20.67 5.70
N VAL A 407 -4.48 -20.62 4.37
CA VAL A 407 -4.92 -19.45 3.60
C VAL A 407 -6.41 -19.23 3.77
N LEU A 408 -7.23 -20.30 3.73
CA LEU A 408 -8.67 -20.20 4.00
C LEU A 408 -8.97 -19.65 5.40
N ALA A 409 -8.23 -20.10 6.41
CA ALA A 409 -8.39 -19.58 7.77
C ALA A 409 -8.02 -18.10 7.86
N ILE A 410 -6.92 -17.67 7.23
CA ILE A 410 -6.50 -16.27 7.18
C ILE A 410 -7.58 -15.42 6.50
N THR A 411 -8.08 -15.83 5.33
CA THR A 411 -9.09 -15.05 4.60
C THR A 411 -10.42 -14.97 5.35
N ILE A 412 -10.86 -16.05 6.02
CA ILE A 412 -12.07 -16.03 6.87
C ILE A 412 -11.89 -15.09 8.05
N VAL A 413 -10.75 -15.16 8.76
CA VAL A 413 -10.48 -14.27 9.91
C VAL A 413 -10.44 -12.81 9.47
N CYS A 414 -9.70 -12.50 8.40
CA CYS A 414 -9.63 -11.13 7.89
C CYS A 414 -10.98 -10.63 7.34
N PHE A 415 -11.81 -11.50 6.74
CA PHE A 415 -13.18 -11.17 6.34
C PHE A 415 -14.03 -10.76 7.55
N LEU A 416 -14.03 -11.57 8.62
CA LEU A 416 -14.80 -11.27 9.83
C LEU A 416 -14.33 -9.98 10.50
N LEU A 417 -13.01 -9.75 10.57
CA LEU A 417 -12.43 -8.51 11.07
C LEU A 417 -12.70 -7.30 10.15
N GLY A 418 -12.98 -7.54 8.87
CA GLY A 418 -13.35 -6.53 7.88
C GLY A 418 -14.81 -6.07 7.94
N LEU A 419 -15.71 -6.86 8.55
CA LEU A 419 -17.14 -6.53 8.63
C LEU A 419 -17.44 -5.17 9.29
N PRO A 420 -16.76 -4.74 10.38
CA PRO A 420 -16.95 -3.41 10.96
C PRO A 420 -16.67 -2.27 9.98
N LEU A 421 -15.75 -2.46 9.02
CA LEU A 421 -15.39 -1.45 8.02
C LEU A 421 -16.43 -1.29 6.90
N VAL A 422 -17.42 -2.19 6.82
CA VAL A 422 -18.58 -2.09 5.91
C VAL A 422 -19.89 -1.81 6.67
N THR A 423 -19.80 -1.14 7.81
CA THR A 423 -20.96 -0.57 8.54
C THR A 423 -21.14 0.91 8.21
N GLN A 424 -22.18 1.54 8.76
CA GLN A 424 -22.43 2.99 8.60
C GLN A 424 -21.25 3.86 9.08
N GLY A 425 -20.60 3.46 10.18
CA GLY A 425 -19.38 4.10 10.69
C GLY A 425 -18.09 3.57 10.07
N GLY A 426 -18.18 2.70 9.05
CA GLY A 426 -17.05 1.94 8.50
C GLY A 426 -15.93 2.79 7.93
N LEU A 427 -16.26 3.93 7.30
CA LEU A 427 -15.25 4.86 6.77
C LEU A 427 -14.38 5.49 7.87
N TYR A 428 -14.95 5.74 9.05
CA TYR A 428 -14.18 6.28 10.19
C TYR A 428 -13.17 5.24 10.70
N VAL A 429 -13.61 3.99 10.80
CA VAL A 429 -12.75 2.86 11.19
C VAL A 429 -11.66 2.65 10.14
N PHE A 430 -12.02 2.66 8.86
CA PHE A 430 -11.08 2.59 7.74
C PHE A 430 -9.98 3.64 7.88
N LYS A 431 -10.35 4.88 8.21
CA LYS A 431 -9.39 5.98 8.39
C LYS A 431 -8.48 5.81 9.61
N LEU A 432 -8.96 5.20 10.70
CA LEU A 432 -8.08 4.83 11.83
C LEU A 432 -7.02 3.82 11.41
N PHE A 433 -7.41 2.78 10.66
CA PHE A 433 -6.46 1.81 10.12
C PHE A 433 -5.44 2.46 9.18
N ASP A 434 -5.92 3.20 8.20
CA ASP A 434 -5.12 3.88 7.18
C ASP A 434 -4.10 4.84 7.82
N TYR A 435 -4.51 5.61 8.82
CA TYR A 435 -3.64 6.62 9.45
C TYR A 435 -2.68 6.07 10.51
N TYR A 436 -3.14 5.17 11.40
CA TYR A 436 -2.33 4.74 12.56
C TYR A 436 -1.61 3.40 12.38
N SER A 437 -2.15 2.47 11.58
CA SER A 437 -1.69 1.06 11.64
C SER A 437 -0.64 0.68 10.61
N ALA A 438 -0.80 1.13 9.36
CA ALA A 438 -0.02 0.66 8.22
C ALA A 438 0.63 1.78 7.39
N SER A 439 0.68 3.00 7.92
CA SER A 439 1.30 4.15 7.27
C SER A 439 2.04 5.06 8.25
N GLY A 440 2.76 6.06 7.70
CA GLY A 440 3.38 7.14 8.48
C GLY A 440 4.39 6.66 9.51
N MET A 441 4.13 6.98 10.79
CA MET A 441 5.09 6.82 11.89
C MET A 441 5.50 5.37 12.16
N CYS A 442 4.58 4.41 12.00
CA CYS A 442 4.86 3.00 12.24
C CYS A 442 5.91 2.46 11.25
N LEU A 443 5.76 2.79 9.96
CA LEU A 443 6.72 2.38 8.93
C LEU A 443 8.07 3.06 9.14
N LEU A 444 8.10 4.37 9.41
CA LEU A 444 9.33 5.10 9.70
C LEU A 444 10.10 4.49 10.88
N TYR A 445 9.40 4.10 11.94
CA TYR A 445 9.99 3.43 13.11
C TYR A 445 10.59 2.07 12.74
N LEU A 446 9.85 1.23 12.00
CA LEU A 446 10.35 -0.08 11.57
C LEU A 446 11.57 0.05 10.65
N VAL A 447 11.52 0.96 9.67
CA VAL A 447 12.62 1.23 8.73
C VAL A 447 13.91 1.62 9.49
N PHE A 448 13.79 2.46 10.51
CA PHE A 448 14.91 2.84 11.36
C PHE A 448 15.55 1.61 12.03
N PHE A 449 14.74 0.76 12.69
CA PHE A 449 15.28 -0.42 13.37
C PHE A 449 15.80 -1.49 12.40
N GLU A 450 15.18 -1.66 11.24
CA GLU A 450 15.61 -2.57 10.19
C GLU A 450 16.98 -2.19 9.63
N THR A 451 17.17 -0.92 9.27
CA THR A 451 18.46 -0.42 8.79
C THR A 451 19.54 -0.51 9.85
N VAL A 452 19.25 -0.11 11.10
CA VAL A 452 20.20 -0.22 12.23
C VAL A 452 20.58 -1.68 12.50
N SER A 453 19.61 -2.59 12.48
CA SER A 453 19.82 -4.03 12.70
C SER A 453 20.81 -4.62 11.69
N ILE A 454 20.60 -4.38 10.40
CA ILE A 454 21.48 -4.92 9.36
C ILE A 454 22.82 -4.18 9.32
N SER A 455 22.79 -2.85 9.35
CA SER A 455 23.99 -2.06 9.08
C SER A 455 24.97 -2.01 10.25
N TRP A 456 24.48 -1.91 11.49
CA TRP A 456 25.31 -1.71 12.68
C TRP A 456 25.48 -2.97 13.52
N PHE A 457 24.45 -3.82 13.65
CA PHE A 457 24.54 -5.05 14.46
C PHE A 457 25.03 -6.25 13.66
N TYR A 458 24.36 -6.59 12.55
CA TYR A 458 24.83 -7.66 11.67
C TYR A 458 26.10 -7.27 10.91
N GLY A 459 26.21 -5.98 10.57
CA GLY A 459 27.35 -5.37 9.92
C GLY A 459 27.13 -5.21 8.41
N ALA A 460 27.09 -3.97 7.94
CA ALA A 460 26.84 -3.64 6.53
C ALA A 460 27.85 -4.29 5.58
N GLU A 461 29.12 -4.42 5.97
CA GLU A 461 30.15 -5.09 5.17
C GLU A 461 29.93 -6.60 5.06
N ARG A 462 29.44 -7.23 6.13
CA ARG A 462 29.09 -8.66 6.12
C ARG A 462 27.91 -8.89 5.17
N PHE A 463 26.87 -8.05 5.28
CA PHE A 463 25.72 -8.13 4.39
C PHE A 463 26.09 -7.88 2.93
N TYR A 464 26.96 -6.92 2.64
CA TYR A 464 27.49 -6.69 1.29
C TYR A 464 28.22 -7.91 0.72
N LYS A 465 29.04 -8.58 1.53
CA LYS A 465 29.73 -9.82 1.11
C LYS A 465 28.75 -10.96 0.83
N ASN A 466 27.67 -11.07 1.61
CA ASN A 466 26.61 -12.03 1.33
C ASN A 466 25.93 -11.75 -0.01
N ILE A 467 25.67 -10.48 -0.31
CA ILE A 467 25.11 -10.08 -1.60
C ILE A 467 26.07 -10.39 -2.73
N GLU A 468 27.35 -10.08 -2.57
CA GLU A 468 28.40 -10.41 -3.54
C GLU A 468 28.48 -11.91 -3.81
N ASP A 469 28.36 -12.75 -2.77
CA ASP A 469 28.28 -14.20 -2.88
C ASP A 469 27.02 -14.68 -3.62
N MET A 470 25.87 -14.02 -3.41
CA MET A 470 24.63 -14.33 -4.14
C MET A 470 24.70 -13.95 -5.62
N ILE A 471 25.01 -12.70 -5.95
CA ILE A 471 24.86 -12.19 -7.33
C ILE A 471 26.16 -12.28 -8.14
N GLY A 472 27.28 -12.63 -7.52
CA GLY A 472 28.60 -12.80 -8.15
C GLY A 472 29.39 -11.52 -8.37
N TYR A 473 28.89 -10.37 -7.90
CA TYR A 473 29.62 -9.10 -7.96
C TYR A 473 29.17 -8.15 -6.85
N ARG A 474 30.05 -7.23 -6.49
CA ARG A 474 29.80 -6.28 -5.41
C ARG A 474 28.90 -5.11 -5.89
N PRO A 475 27.78 -4.81 -5.20
CA PRO A 475 26.95 -3.66 -5.53
C PRO A 475 27.68 -2.31 -5.33
N CYS A 476 27.12 -1.24 -5.90
CA CYS A 476 27.62 0.13 -5.69
C CYS A 476 27.69 0.47 -4.19
N ILE A 477 28.69 1.25 -3.76
CA ILE A 477 28.88 1.66 -2.37
C ILE A 477 27.75 2.55 -1.83
N TRP A 478 26.99 3.19 -2.72
CA TRP A 478 25.86 4.06 -2.36
C TRP A 478 24.87 3.39 -1.41
N TRP A 479 24.44 2.15 -1.68
CA TRP A 479 23.45 1.45 -0.86
C TRP A 479 23.95 1.21 0.57
N LYS A 480 25.25 0.93 0.73
CA LYS A 480 25.91 0.80 2.03
C LYS A 480 25.83 2.10 2.82
N LEU A 481 26.12 3.23 2.18
CA LEU A 481 26.07 4.55 2.80
C LEU A 481 24.63 4.92 3.19
N CYS A 482 23.64 4.58 2.35
CA CYS A 482 22.23 4.74 2.67
C CYS A 482 21.87 3.97 3.94
N TRP A 483 22.14 2.66 3.98
CA TRP A 483 21.81 1.82 5.13
C TRP A 483 22.50 2.25 6.42
N MET A 484 23.76 2.68 6.33
CA MET A 484 24.56 3.04 7.50
C MET A 484 24.22 4.43 8.05
N PHE A 485 23.88 5.39 7.19
CA PHE A 485 23.80 6.80 7.56
C PHE A 485 22.53 7.47 7.06
N PHE A 486 22.32 7.55 5.75
CA PHE A 486 21.26 8.42 5.23
C PHE A 486 19.86 7.95 5.57
N THR A 487 19.54 6.67 5.34
CA THR A 487 18.22 6.11 5.63
C THR A 487 17.84 6.25 7.11
N PRO A 488 18.66 5.81 8.08
CA PRO A 488 18.30 5.96 9.50
C PRO A 488 18.21 7.42 9.94
N LEU A 489 19.07 8.32 9.43
CA LEU A 489 19.00 9.75 9.76
C LEU A 489 17.72 10.42 9.23
N ILE A 490 17.37 10.16 7.96
CA ILE A 490 16.14 10.70 7.36
C ILE A 490 14.91 10.15 8.11
N CYS A 491 14.86 8.84 8.37
CA CYS A 491 13.72 8.24 9.06
C CYS A 491 13.57 8.76 10.49
N LEU A 492 14.67 8.90 11.24
CA LEU A 492 14.64 9.45 12.60
C LEU A 492 14.18 10.91 12.60
N GLY A 493 14.68 11.73 11.66
CA GLY A 493 14.29 13.12 11.53
C GLY A 493 12.80 13.29 11.23
N VAL A 494 12.31 12.57 10.22
CA VAL A 494 10.89 12.62 9.80
C VAL A 494 9.97 12.03 10.87
N PHE A 495 10.38 10.96 11.54
CA PHE A 495 9.63 10.37 12.65
C PHE A 495 9.51 11.35 13.83
N THR A 496 10.64 11.93 14.26
CA THR A 496 10.66 12.90 15.38
C THR A 496 9.78 14.10 15.04
N PHE A 497 9.88 14.58 13.82
CA PHE A 497 9.06 15.67 13.33
C PHE A 497 7.56 15.33 13.33
N SER A 498 7.18 14.19 12.74
CA SER A 498 5.79 13.73 12.69
C SER A 498 5.20 13.51 14.08
N ALA A 499 6.03 13.10 15.04
CA ALA A 499 5.63 12.95 16.44
C ALA A 499 5.40 14.30 17.14
N ILE A 500 6.17 15.34 16.79
CA ILE A 500 6.03 16.70 17.36
C ILE A 500 4.79 17.40 16.78
N GLU A 501 4.58 17.31 15.47
CA GLU A 501 3.46 17.97 14.78
C GLU A 501 2.18 17.12 14.72
N MET A 502 2.09 16.09 15.54
CA MET A 502 0.95 15.19 15.48
C MET A 502 -0.35 15.92 15.86
N THR A 503 -1.25 16.04 14.90
CA THR A 503 -2.57 16.63 15.10
C THR A 503 -3.63 15.53 15.23
N PRO A 504 -4.73 15.77 15.96
CA PRO A 504 -5.85 14.85 16.02
C PRO A 504 -6.36 14.49 14.62
N LEU A 505 -6.60 13.20 14.37
CA LEU A 505 -7.18 12.75 13.11
C LEU A 505 -8.54 13.42 12.88
N THR A 506 -8.79 13.85 11.65
CA THR A 506 -10.06 14.44 11.21
C THR A 506 -10.54 13.79 9.91
N LEU A 507 -11.86 13.77 9.71
CA LEU A 507 -12.49 13.38 8.45
C LEU A 507 -13.52 14.45 8.07
N GLY A 508 -13.15 15.34 7.14
CA GLY A 508 -13.96 16.51 6.81
C GLY A 508 -14.15 17.41 8.03
N LYS A 509 -15.40 17.61 8.45
CA LYS A 509 -15.74 18.39 9.66
C LYS A 509 -15.72 17.57 10.95
N TYR A 510 -15.62 16.25 10.86
CA TYR A 510 -15.63 15.36 12.02
C TYR A 510 -14.23 15.26 12.64
N VAL A 511 -14.14 15.54 13.94
CA VAL A 511 -12.93 15.37 14.75
C VAL A 511 -13.07 14.09 15.57
N TYR A 512 -12.07 13.22 15.53
CA TYR A 512 -12.16 11.94 16.22
C TYR A 512 -12.19 12.12 17.74
N PRO A 513 -13.10 11.44 18.45
CA PRO A 513 -13.16 11.49 19.90
C PRO A 513 -11.91 10.86 20.52
N LEU A 514 -11.61 11.23 21.78
CA LEU A 514 -10.41 10.76 22.49
C LEU A 514 -10.28 9.23 22.49
N TRP A 515 -11.37 8.50 22.73
CA TRP A 515 -11.34 7.04 22.74
C TRP A 515 -10.95 6.46 21.36
N GLY A 516 -11.37 7.10 20.26
CA GLY A 516 -11.00 6.69 18.91
C GLY A 516 -9.51 6.92 18.64
N GLN A 517 -8.97 8.04 19.12
CA GLN A 517 -7.52 8.31 19.05
C GLN A 517 -6.71 7.34 19.90
N VAL A 518 -7.20 6.96 21.10
CA VAL A 518 -6.56 5.95 21.95
C VAL A 518 -6.52 4.59 21.26
N ILE A 519 -7.59 4.19 20.57
CA ILE A 519 -7.58 2.96 19.74
C ILE A 519 -6.54 3.08 18.63
N GLY A 520 -6.50 4.19 17.91
CA GLY A 520 -5.48 4.43 16.88
C GLY A 520 -4.06 4.28 17.41
N TRP A 521 -3.77 4.89 18.56
CA TRP A 521 -2.47 4.73 19.22
C TRP A 521 -2.16 3.31 19.66
N PHE A 522 -3.15 2.58 20.16
CA PHE A 522 -2.97 1.16 20.48
C PHE A 522 -2.60 0.35 19.23
N MET A 523 -3.23 0.62 18.08
CA MET A 523 -2.88 -0.01 16.81
C MET A 523 -1.44 0.30 16.41
N ALA A 524 -1.02 1.57 16.50
CA ALA A 524 0.36 1.96 16.19
C ALA A 524 1.38 1.29 17.13
N LEU A 525 1.14 1.34 18.44
CA LEU A 525 2.02 0.77 19.45
C LEU A 525 2.08 -0.76 19.40
N SER A 526 1.01 -1.42 18.92
CA SER A 526 0.96 -2.89 18.81
C SER A 526 2.04 -3.46 17.90
N SER A 527 2.48 -2.71 16.87
CA SER A 527 3.63 -3.09 16.03
C SER A 527 4.95 -2.54 16.58
N MET A 528 4.99 -1.27 16.98
CA MET A 528 6.22 -0.61 17.43
C MET A 528 6.84 -1.26 18.68
N LEU A 529 6.02 -1.62 19.68
CA LEU A 529 6.50 -2.18 20.94
C LEU A 529 7.05 -3.61 20.80
N LEU A 530 6.75 -4.32 19.71
CA LEU A 530 7.26 -5.67 19.47
C LEU A 530 8.77 -5.70 19.29
N ILE A 531 9.38 -4.65 18.76
CA ILE A 531 10.83 -4.59 18.55
C ILE A 531 11.58 -4.56 19.91
N PRO A 532 11.38 -3.55 20.79
CA PRO A 532 12.01 -3.54 22.10
C PRO A 532 11.47 -4.66 23.01
N GLY A 533 10.18 -4.98 22.93
CA GLY A 533 9.55 -6.03 23.73
C GLY A 533 10.18 -7.41 23.47
N TYR A 534 10.42 -7.76 22.20
CA TYR A 534 11.07 -9.02 21.86
C TYR A 534 12.54 -9.07 22.30
N ALA A 535 13.26 -7.95 22.16
CA ALA A 535 14.64 -7.85 22.64
C ALA A 535 14.73 -8.07 24.16
N ILE A 536 13.81 -7.48 24.94
CA ILE A 536 13.71 -7.68 26.40
C ILE A 536 13.34 -9.14 26.71
N TYR A 537 12.33 -9.69 26.04
CA TYR A 537 11.91 -11.08 26.21
C TYR A 537 13.09 -12.06 25.96
N MET A 538 13.83 -11.88 24.87
CA MET A 538 15.03 -12.67 24.57
C MET A 538 16.11 -12.50 25.63
N PHE A 539 16.35 -11.29 26.12
CA PHE A 539 17.33 -11.04 27.16
C PHE A 539 16.96 -11.72 28.49
N CYS A 540 15.68 -11.73 28.85
CA CYS A 540 15.18 -12.38 30.06
C CYS A 540 15.22 -13.92 29.98
N THR A 541 14.95 -14.48 28.81
CA THR A 541 14.87 -15.95 28.60
C THR A 541 16.20 -16.60 28.26
N THR A 542 17.16 -15.86 27.71
CA THR A 542 18.47 -16.39 27.34
C THR A 542 19.32 -16.66 28.59
N GLY A 543 19.73 -17.91 28.79
CA GLY A 543 20.65 -18.28 29.88
C GLY A 543 22.10 -17.81 29.65
N GLY A 544 22.74 -17.38 30.74
CA GLY A 544 24.15 -16.95 30.78
C GLY A 544 24.35 -15.60 31.48
N SER A 545 25.60 -15.12 31.52
CA SER A 545 25.93 -13.76 31.98
C SER A 545 25.47 -12.70 30.98
N ILE A 546 25.38 -11.43 31.39
CA ILE A 546 24.94 -10.31 30.54
C ILE A 546 25.70 -10.29 29.20
N LYS A 547 27.03 -10.45 29.23
CA LYS A 547 27.88 -10.48 28.02
C LYS A 547 27.60 -11.69 27.13
N GLN A 548 27.35 -12.86 27.73
CA GLN A 548 27.00 -14.06 26.97
C GLN A 548 25.62 -13.95 26.32
N ARG A 549 24.63 -13.41 27.05
CA ARG A 549 23.29 -13.14 26.51
C ARG A 549 23.37 -12.19 25.33
N TRP A 550 24.05 -11.05 25.51
CA TRP A 550 24.24 -10.07 24.44
C TRP A 550 24.86 -10.71 23.19
N ARG A 551 25.96 -11.44 23.35
CA ARG A 551 26.61 -12.14 22.23
C ARG A 551 25.66 -13.13 21.54
N LYS A 552 24.91 -13.95 22.28
CA LYS A 552 23.96 -14.91 21.70
C LYS A 552 22.84 -14.22 20.91
N MET A 553 22.33 -13.10 21.42
CA MET A 553 21.24 -12.36 20.78
C MET A 553 21.67 -11.61 19.51
N THR A 554 22.91 -11.14 19.45
CA THR A 554 23.44 -10.36 18.31
C THR A 554 24.21 -11.19 17.29
N THR A 555 24.50 -12.46 17.57
CA THR A 555 25.21 -13.34 16.64
C THR A 555 24.20 -14.05 15.76
N ALA A 556 24.42 -13.99 14.44
CA ALA A 556 23.66 -14.76 13.46
C ALA A 556 23.69 -16.25 13.81
N GLN A 557 22.57 -16.94 13.65
CA GLN A 557 22.54 -18.39 13.82
C GLN A 557 23.27 -19.01 12.62
N GLU A 558 24.38 -19.69 12.91
CA GLU A 558 24.99 -20.62 11.96
C GLU A 558 24.19 -21.92 12.03
N ASP A 559 23.72 -22.40 10.87
CA ASP A 559 22.98 -23.66 10.73
C ASP A 559 23.86 -24.87 11.12
#